data_AF-A0A7X3SPS2-F1
#
_entry.id   AF-A0A7X3SPS2-F1
#
_cell.length_a   1.000
_cell.length_b   1.000
_cell.length_c   1.000
_cell.angle_alpha   90.00
_cell.angle_beta   90.00
_cell.angle_gamma   90.00
#
_symmetry.space_group_name_H-M   'P 1'
#
loop_
_entity.id
_entity.type
_entity.pdbx_description
1 polymer ?
#
loop_
_entity_poly.entity_id
_entity_poly.type
_entity_poly.pdbx_seq_one_letter_code
_entity_poly.pdbx_strand_id
1 'polypeptide(L)'
;MSLISLPPAEFGEGLALGPKLHELQESHCTKRIAELLAKVERLRMELRDAEKELQYEQTRWPEVGEFVRCPLTGFFGQVTKVTPRAYGRPWVEILLYLGNDMPGHATIDLFANWELMDPPSATGQES
;
A
#
# COMPACT_ATOMS: atom_id res chain seq x y z
N MET A 1 31.35 45.00 -56.44
CA MET A 1 30.98 44.33 -55.17
C MET A 1 29.55 44.75 -54.84
N SER A 2 28.57 43.95 -55.23
CA SER A 2 27.14 44.30 -55.12
C SER A 2 26.63 44.08 -53.70
N LEU A 3 26.03 45.10 -53.11
CA LEU A 3 25.24 45.01 -51.88
C LEU A 3 23.85 44.50 -52.27
N ILE A 4 23.46 43.35 -51.73
CA ILE A 4 22.13 42.77 -51.90
C ILE A 4 21.17 43.61 -51.04
N SER A 5 20.25 44.32 -51.69
CA SER A 5 19.16 45.04 -51.04
C SER A 5 18.04 44.03 -50.75
N LEU A 6 17.75 43.79 -49.47
CA LEU A 6 16.59 43.01 -49.03
C LEU A 6 15.33 43.91 -49.04
N PRO A 7 14.17 43.39 -49.46
CA PRO A 7 12.92 44.14 -49.42
C PRO A 7 12.46 44.37 -47.97
N PRO A 8 11.68 45.44 -47.71
CA PRO A 8 11.17 45.71 -46.37
C PRO A 8 10.18 44.61 -45.97
N ALA A 9 10.43 43.99 -44.82
CA ALA A 9 9.49 43.04 -44.23
C ALA A 9 8.19 43.78 -43.88
N GLU A 10 7.09 43.41 -44.53
CA GLU A 10 5.76 43.82 -44.12
C GLU A 10 5.46 43.19 -42.75
N PHE A 11 5.53 44.02 -41.70
CA PHE A 11 5.01 43.69 -40.38
C PHE A 11 3.48 43.68 -40.44
N GLY A 12 2.91 42.60 -40.97
CA GLY A 12 1.46 42.49 -41.19
C GLY A 12 0.81 41.14 -40.87
N GLU A 13 1.57 40.07 -40.62
CA GLU A 13 1.02 38.70 -40.51
C GLU A 13 1.34 37.98 -39.19
N GLY A 14 1.83 38.70 -38.17
CA GLY A 14 2.18 38.10 -36.87
C GLY A 14 1.01 37.91 -35.88
N LEU A 15 -0.13 38.57 -36.10
CA LEU A 15 -1.20 38.67 -35.09
C LEU A 15 -2.37 37.68 -35.27
N ALA A 16 -2.47 37.00 -36.41
CA ALA A 16 -3.54 36.03 -36.66
C ALA A 16 -3.26 34.61 -36.14
N LEU A 17 -2.02 34.32 -35.73
CA LEU A 17 -1.62 33.02 -35.17
C LEU A 17 -1.69 32.97 -33.64
N GLY A 18 -1.78 34.13 -32.97
CA GLY A 18 -1.93 34.22 -31.51
C GLY A 18 -3.15 33.46 -30.96
N PRO A 19 -4.35 33.59 -31.55
CA PRO A 19 -5.54 32.89 -31.05
C PRO A 19 -5.44 31.37 -31.20
N LYS A 20 -4.90 30.89 -32.32
CA LYS A 20 -4.77 29.45 -32.60
C LYS A 20 -3.70 28.76 -31.75
N LEU A 21 -2.62 29.46 -31.42
CA LEU A 21 -1.58 28.94 -30.51
C LEU A 21 -2.07 28.92 -29.06
N HIS A 22 -2.87 29.89 -28.65
CA HIS A 22 -3.47 29.93 -27.30
C HIS A 22 -4.48 28.78 -27.11
N GLU A 23 -5.37 28.53 -28.06
CA GLU A 23 -6.31 27.39 -28.03
C GLU A 23 -5.60 26.02 -28.02
N LEU A 24 -4.48 25.87 -28.75
CA LEU A 24 -3.66 24.64 -28.73
C LEU A 24 -2.89 24.45 -27.41
N GLN A 25 -2.43 25.54 -26.78
CA GLN A 25 -1.69 25.50 -25.53
C GLN A 25 -2.61 25.29 -24.31
N GLU A 26 -3.78 25.93 -24.28
CA GLU A 26 -4.76 25.77 -23.21
C GLU A 26 -5.42 24.37 -23.23
N SER A 27 -5.69 23.83 -24.42
CA SER A 27 -6.27 22.49 -24.56
C SER A 27 -5.33 21.36 -24.12
N HIS A 28 -4.01 21.54 -24.21
CA HIS A 28 -3.04 20.54 -23.74
C HIS A 28 -2.66 20.68 -22.26
N CYS A 29 -2.58 21.91 -21.72
CA CYS A 29 -2.28 22.12 -20.30
C CYS A 29 -3.45 21.67 -19.40
N THR A 30 -4.69 21.94 -19.79
CA THR A 30 -5.87 21.57 -18.98
C THR A 30 -6.18 20.07 -19.03
N LYS A 31 -6.01 19.40 -20.18
CA LYS A 31 -6.23 17.95 -20.30
C LYS A 31 -5.26 17.14 -19.44
N ARG A 32 -3.97 17.47 -19.48
CA ARG A 32 -2.99 16.76 -18.65
C ARG A 32 -3.22 17.00 -17.16
N ILE A 33 -3.61 18.22 -16.77
CA ILE A 33 -3.99 18.52 -15.38
C ILE A 33 -5.24 17.74 -14.98
N ALA A 34 -6.28 17.70 -15.81
CA ALA A 34 -7.51 16.94 -15.55
C ALA A 34 -7.24 15.44 -15.45
N GLU A 35 -6.42 14.88 -16.33
CA GLU A 35 -5.96 13.49 -16.28
C GLU A 35 -5.19 13.19 -14.99
N LEU A 36 -4.29 14.09 -14.59
CA LEU A 36 -3.54 13.95 -13.33
C LEU A 36 -4.45 14.08 -12.11
N LEU A 37 -5.40 14.99 -12.10
CA LEU A 37 -6.39 15.12 -11.02
C LEU A 37 -7.27 13.87 -10.93
N ALA A 38 -7.74 13.34 -12.07
CA ALA A 38 -8.48 12.08 -12.12
C ALA A 38 -7.64 10.91 -11.58
N LYS A 39 -6.36 10.84 -11.94
CA LYS A 39 -5.43 9.84 -11.42
C LYS A 39 -5.22 9.98 -9.90
N VAL A 40 -5.05 11.21 -9.41
CA VAL A 40 -4.91 11.48 -7.97
C VAL A 40 -6.17 11.06 -7.22
N GLU A 41 -7.35 11.37 -7.72
CA GLU A 41 -8.60 10.99 -7.05
C GLU A 41 -8.79 9.47 -7.04
N ARG A 42 -8.44 8.79 -8.14
CA ARG A 42 -8.44 7.32 -8.18
C ARG A 42 -7.50 6.73 -7.13
N LEU A 43 -6.26 7.23 -7.04
CA LEU A 43 -5.29 6.75 -6.05
C LEU A 43 -5.75 7.02 -4.61
N ARG A 44 -6.43 8.14 -4.36
CA ARG A 44 -7.02 8.42 -3.03
C ARG A 44 -8.16 7.46 -2.70
N MET A 45 -8.95 7.05 -3.69
CA MET A 45 -9.94 5.98 -3.48
C MET A 45 -9.27 4.65 -3.16
N GLU A 46 -8.32 4.22 -3.99
CA GLU A 46 -7.55 2.98 -3.77
C GLU A 46 -6.88 2.96 -2.39
N LEU A 47 -6.31 4.09 -1.97
CA LEU A 47 -5.69 4.24 -0.65
C LEU A 47 -6.72 4.11 0.48
N ARG A 48 -7.89 4.75 0.36
CA ARG A 48 -8.96 4.63 1.37
C ARG A 48 -9.46 3.19 1.50
N ASP A 49 -9.57 2.48 0.39
CA ASP A 49 -9.99 1.07 0.39
C ASP A 49 -8.92 0.19 1.06
N ALA A 50 -7.65 0.38 0.72
CA ALA A 50 -6.53 -0.32 1.35
C ALA A 50 -6.39 -0.01 2.86
N GLU A 51 -6.59 1.25 3.27
CA GLU A 51 -6.59 1.64 4.69
C GLU A 51 -7.73 0.96 5.46
N LYS A 52 -8.90 0.80 4.84
CA LYS A 52 -10.04 0.10 5.43
C LYS A 52 -9.74 -1.39 5.61
N GLU A 53 -9.12 -2.02 4.62
CA GLU A 53 -8.66 -3.42 4.72
C GLU A 53 -7.61 -3.58 5.82
N LEU A 54 -6.63 -2.67 5.88
CA LEU A 54 -5.61 -2.66 6.94
C LEU A 54 -6.24 -2.54 8.33
N GLN A 55 -7.21 -1.63 8.50
CA GLN A 55 -7.90 -1.43 9.76
C GLN A 55 -8.72 -2.67 10.16
N TYR A 56 -9.33 -3.34 9.17
CA TYR A 56 -10.02 -4.60 9.40
C TYR A 56 -9.04 -5.67 9.91
N GLU A 57 -7.91 -5.89 9.24
CA GLU A 57 -6.93 -6.90 9.66
C GLU A 57 -6.30 -6.60 11.04
N GLN A 58 -6.06 -5.32 11.36
CA GLN A 58 -5.55 -4.93 12.68
C GLN A 58 -6.55 -5.21 13.82
N THR A 59 -7.85 -5.11 13.52
CA THR A 59 -8.92 -5.27 14.51
C THR A 59 -9.52 -6.68 14.55
N ARG A 60 -9.32 -7.47 13.48
CA ARG A 60 -9.74 -8.87 13.37
C ARG A 60 -9.08 -9.71 14.46
N TRP A 61 -9.86 -10.67 14.96
CA TRP A 61 -9.38 -11.68 15.91
C TRP A 61 -8.81 -12.87 15.14
N PRO A 62 -7.76 -13.52 15.66
CA PRO A 62 -7.19 -14.67 15.00
C PRO A 62 -8.16 -15.84 15.07
N GLU A 63 -8.00 -16.74 14.13
CA GLU A 63 -8.69 -18.03 14.08
C GLU A 63 -7.77 -19.15 14.53
N VAL A 64 -8.37 -20.26 14.98
CA VAL A 64 -7.60 -21.47 15.33
C VAL A 64 -6.91 -22.00 14.08
N GLY A 65 -5.61 -22.22 14.18
CA GLY A 65 -4.76 -22.66 13.08
C GLY A 65 -3.96 -21.53 12.41
N GLU A 66 -4.31 -20.26 12.64
CA GLU A 66 -3.50 -19.12 12.20
C GLU A 66 -2.23 -18.98 13.04
N PHE A 67 -1.25 -18.22 12.55
CA PHE A 67 -0.02 -17.96 13.29
C PHE A 67 -0.07 -16.56 13.89
N VAL A 68 0.37 -16.47 15.15
CA VAL A 68 0.53 -15.18 15.83
C VAL A 68 1.88 -15.11 16.51
N ARG A 69 2.38 -13.88 16.67
CA ARG A 69 3.54 -13.57 17.52
C ARG A 69 3.19 -12.60 18.61
N CYS A 70 3.92 -12.67 19.72
CA CYS A 70 3.93 -11.66 20.76
C CYS A 70 5.10 -10.69 20.51
N PRO A 71 4.85 -9.41 20.18
CA PRO A 71 5.92 -8.44 19.93
C PRO A 71 6.83 -8.19 21.14
N LEU A 72 6.33 -8.41 22.35
CA LEU A 72 7.07 -8.14 23.58
C LEU A 72 8.03 -9.25 23.96
N THR A 73 7.65 -10.51 23.75
CA THR A 73 8.45 -11.68 24.14
C THR A 73 9.15 -12.34 22.97
N GLY A 74 8.74 -12.02 21.74
CA GLY A 74 9.21 -12.70 20.53
C GLY A 74 8.67 -14.13 20.37
N PHE A 75 7.81 -14.59 21.27
CA PHE A 75 7.16 -15.89 21.13
C PHE A 75 6.22 -15.89 19.94
N PHE A 76 6.24 -16.95 19.14
CA PHE A 76 5.34 -17.11 18.04
C PHE A 76 4.95 -18.57 17.87
N GLY A 77 3.80 -18.78 17.25
CA GLY A 77 3.23 -20.10 17.18
C GLY A 77 1.86 -20.13 16.53
N GLN A 78 1.34 -21.34 16.39
CA GLN A 78 0.03 -21.58 15.84
C GLN A 78 -1.03 -21.43 16.92
N VAL A 79 -2.10 -20.71 16.63
CA VAL A 79 -3.24 -20.53 17.53
C VAL A 79 -3.97 -21.85 17.73
N THR A 80 -4.05 -22.31 18.97
CA THR A 80 -4.80 -23.51 19.37
C THR A 80 -6.16 -23.15 19.95
N LYS A 81 -6.26 -21.99 20.60
CA LYS A 81 -7.50 -21.55 21.25
C LYS A 81 -7.57 -20.03 21.32
N VAL A 82 -8.78 -19.50 21.11
CA VAL A 82 -9.09 -18.08 21.27
C VAL A 82 -10.13 -17.93 22.37
N THR A 83 -9.79 -17.18 23.41
CA THR A 83 -10.67 -16.93 24.56
C THR A 83 -11.14 -15.47 24.54
N PRO A 84 -12.42 -15.20 24.24
CA PRO A 84 -12.97 -13.85 24.25
C PRO A 84 -12.88 -13.21 25.63
N ARG A 85 -12.82 -11.88 25.67
CA ARG A 85 -12.82 -11.10 26.92
C ARG A 85 -13.96 -10.10 26.93
N ALA A 86 -14.40 -9.75 28.13
CA ALA A 86 -15.39 -8.69 28.34
C ALA A 86 -14.90 -7.32 27.83
N TYR A 87 -13.59 -7.06 27.91
CA TYR A 87 -12.97 -5.83 27.44
C TYR A 87 -11.60 -6.11 26.79
N GLY A 88 -11.32 -5.44 25.68
CA GLY A 88 -10.05 -5.52 24.95
C GLY A 88 -9.95 -6.70 23.99
N ARG A 89 -8.73 -6.99 23.53
CA ARG A 89 -8.46 -8.10 22.60
C ARG A 89 -8.54 -9.45 23.32
N PRO A 90 -8.91 -10.54 22.62
CA PRO A 90 -8.98 -11.88 23.18
C PRO A 90 -7.62 -12.37 23.67
N TRP A 91 -7.65 -13.35 24.58
CA TRP A 91 -6.48 -14.16 24.88
C TRP A 91 -6.35 -15.26 23.85
N VAL A 92 -5.10 -15.54 23.48
CA VAL A 92 -4.81 -16.51 22.43
C VAL A 92 -3.80 -17.49 22.97
N GLU A 93 -4.20 -18.76 23.03
CA GLU A 93 -3.28 -19.84 23.30
C GLU A 93 -2.58 -20.20 21.99
N ILE A 94 -1.25 -20.27 22.03
CA ILE A 94 -0.46 -20.74 20.91
C ILE A 94 0.31 -22.00 21.26
N LEU A 95 0.38 -22.92 20.30
CA LEU A 95 1.41 -23.93 20.25
C LEU A 95 2.69 -23.25 19.73
N LEU A 96 3.69 -23.13 20.60
CA LEU A 96 4.96 -22.52 20.24
C LEU A 96 5.56 -23.21 19.02
N TYR A 97 5.93 -22.43 18.01
CA TYR A 97 6.72 -22.93 16.92
C TYR A 97 8.17 -23.05 17.39
N LEU A 98 8.45 -24.17 18.04
CA LEU A 98 9.82 -24.58 18.29
C LEU A 98 10.35 -25.18 16.98
N GLY A 99 11.55 -24.80 16.56
CA GLY A 99 12.18 -25.39 15.39
C GLY A 99 12.19 -26.92 15.50
N ASN A 100 12.11 -27.63 14.37
CA ASN A 100 11.93 -29.09 14.29
C ASN A 100 12.85 -29.94 15.18
N ASP A 101 13.99 -29.39 15.63
CA ASP A 101 14.99 -30.07 16.44
C ASP A 101 14.87 -29.80 17.96
N MET A 102 13.86 -29.03 18.40
CA MET A 102 13.73 -28.59 19.80
C MET A 102 12.68 -29.42 20.55
N PRO A 103 13.07 -30.16 21.61
CA PRO A 103 12.11 -30.86 22.45
C PRO A 103 11.32 -29.86 23.28
N GLY A 104 9.99 -30.03 23.31
CA GLY A 104 9.12 -29.34 24.27
C GLY A 104 7.93 -28.62 23.64
N HIS A 105 7.03 -29.35 22.99
CA HIS A 105 5.72 -28.79 22.59
C HIS A 105 5.04 -28.18 23.82
N ALA A 106 5.10 -26.86 23.93
CA ALA A 106 4.52 -26.10 25.03
C ALA A 106 3.49 -25.15 24.44
N THR A 107 2.29 -25.17 25.02
CA THR A 107 1.30 -24.13 24.77
C THR A 107 1.54 -22.96 25.71
N ILE A 108 1.38 -21.74 25.20
CA ILE A 108 1.45 -20.53 26.01
C ILE A 108 0.27 -19.61 25.69
N ASP A 109 -0.17 -18.88 26.70
CA ASP A 109 -1.21 -17.87 26.54
C ASP A 109 -0.60 -16.49 26.28
N LEU A 110 -1.03 -15.86 25.18
CA LEU A 110 -0.70 -14.48 24.84
C LEU A 110 -1.82 -13.55 25.30
N PHE A 111 -1.51 -12.73 26.31
CA PHE A 111 -2.44 -11.78 26.93
C PHE A 111 -2.58 -10.52 26.07
N ALA A 112 -3.52 -10.53 25.11
CA ALA A 112 -3.91 -9.41 24.24
C ALA A 112 -2.82 -8.79 23.33
N ASN A 113 -1.54 -9.03 23.64
CA ASN A 113 -0.36 -8.56 22.92
C ASN A 113 0.08 -9.61 21.90
N TRP A 114 -0.70 -9.75 20.84
CA TRP A 114 -0.41 -10.65 19.72
C TRP A 114 -0.61 -9.92 18.39
N GLU A 115 0.17 -10.29 17.38
CA GLU A 115 0.05 -9.83 15.99
C GLU A 115 -0.08 -11.06 15.10
N LEU A 116 -0.98 -10.99 14.11
CA LEU A 116 -1.06 -12.00 13.06
C LEU A 116 0.26 -12.03 12.29
N MET A 117 0.67 -13.23 11.90
CA MET A 117 1.82 -13.43 11.05
C MET A 117 1.52 -14.50 10.02
N ASP A 118 2.22 -14.43 8.91
CA ASP A 118 2.25 -15.53 7.95
C ASP A 118 2.85 -16.78 8.62
N PRO A 119 2.41 -17.98 8.22
CA PRO A 119 3.05 -19.20 8.67
C PRO A 119 4.54 -19.12 8.34
N PRO A 120 5.44 -19.56 9.25
CA PRO A 120 6.85 -19.65 8.94
C PRO A 120 6.97 -20.54 7.69
N SER A 121 7.39 -19.94 6.58
CA SER A 121 7.60 -20.69 5.34
C SER A 121 8.50 -21.86 5.69
N ALA A 122 8.14 -23.07 5.25
CA ALA A 122 9.07 -24.19 5.31
C ALA A 122 10.34 -23.77 4.58
N THR A 123 11.36 -23.34 5.32
CA THR A 123 12.62 -22.87 4.76
C THR A 123 13.28 -24.10 4.13
N GLY A 124 13.22 -24.18 2.80
CA GLY A 124 14.09 -25.05 2.00
C GLY A 124 13.40 -26.16 1.20
N GLN A 125 12.69 -25.80 0.14
CA GLN A 125 12.78 -26.57 -1.12
C GLN A 125 12.94 -25.59 -2.28
N GLU A 126 14.15 -25.02 -2.41
CA GLU A 126 14.69 -24.76 -3.73
C GLU A 126 14.90 -26.14 -4.39
N SER A 127 14.34 -26.31 -5.58
CA SER A 127 14.64 -27.40 -6.51
C SER A 127 14.63 -26.85 -7.92
#